data_AF-A0A3D9SIM4-F1
#
_entry.id   AF-A0A3D9SIM4-F1
#
_cell.length_a   1.000
_cell.length_b   1.000
_cell.length_c   1.000
_cell.angle_alpha   90.00
_cell.angle_beta   90.00
_cell.angle_gamma   90.00
#
_symmetry.space_group_name_H-M   'P 1'
#
loop_
_entity.id
_entity.type
_entity.pdbx_description
1 polymer ?
#
loop_
_entity_poly.entity_id
_entity_poly.type
_entity_poly.pdbx_seq_one_letter_code
_entity_poly.pdbx_strand_id
1 'polypeptide(L)'
;MCAWRLPAEENCAAVARSLLGGALTALGVDRGMAGDVIVTASELATNALKHALRAGPQAPAVPPELWVWARATPTPQLVVSVFDGCRSSWPDTAPRDPLDEHGRGLGIVGALAASWGTHPTRSRSRTGGIPGKAVWSAFPLPGPWPDARMTAEPAHVARHLASTLAERGIRRVVPHLGTNIALVSVPIHPGKDITVWVEPGHISSPGQNAPRIRRPVIDLYDIAEDLIRRVEQEHGHA
;
A
#
# COMPACT_ATOMS: atom_id res chain seq x y z
N MET A 1 -10.61 -0.87 -0.27
CA MET A 1 -9.38 -1.52 -0.76
C MET A 1 -9.69 -2.99 -0.99
N CYS A 2 -9.13 -3.57 -2.05
CA CYS A 2 -9.06 -5.01 -2.24
C CYS A 2 -7.67 -5.50 -1.86
N ALA A 3 -7.59 -6.65 -1.20
CA ALA A 3 -6.33 -7.27 -0.82
C ALA A 3 -6.43 -8.79 -0.99
N TRP A 4 -5.44 -9.37 -1.65
CA TRP A 4 -5.38 -10.79 -1.93
C TRP A 4 -4.02 -11.36 -1.58
N ARG A 5 -4.00 -12.56 -0.99
CA ARG A 5 -2.78 -13.37 -0.90
C ARG A 5 -2.57 -14.08 -2.22
N LEU A 6 -1.37 -13.97 -2.77
CA LEU A 6 -0.98 -14.65 -3.99
C LEU A 6 -0.34 -16.01 -3.66
N PRO A 7 -0.41 -16.99 -4.58
CA PRO A 7 0.35 -18.23 -4.44
C PRO A 7 1.86 -17.98 -4.30
N ALA A 8 2.55 -18.83 -3.55
CA ALA A 8 4.01 -18.85 -3.46
C ALA A 8 4.65 -19.75 -4.55
N GLU A 9 4.01 -19.84 -5.71
CA GLU A 9 4.31 -20.77 -6.81
C GLU A 9 4.38 -20.01 -8.14
N GLU A 10 4.84 -20.67 -9.20
CA GLU A 10 5.05 -20.06 -10.53
C GLU A 10 3.77 -19.43 -11.13
N ASN A 11 2.59 -19.88 -10.70
CA ASN A 11 1.29 -19.32 -11.13
C ASN A 11 0.94 -17.96 -10.44
N CYS A 12 1.78 -17.44 -9.53
CA CYS A 12 1.56 -16.19 -8.79
C CYS A 12 1.12 -15.02 -9.68
N ALA A 13 1.86 -14.78 -10.77
CA ALA A 13 1.55 -13.69 -11.70
C ALA A 13 0.24 -13.93 -12.46
N ALA A 14 -0.07 -15.17 -12.84
CA ALA A 14 -1.33 -15.51 -13.51
C ALA A 14 -2.53 -15.25 -12.59
N VAL A 15 -2.43 -15.62 -11.31
CA VAL A 15 -3.47 -15.36 -10.32
C VAL A 15 -3.62 -13.86 -10.05
N ALA A 16 -2.52 -13.11 -9.96
CA ALA A 16 -2.56 -11.65 -9.81
C ALA A 16 -3.32 -10.98 -10.97
N ARG A 17 -3.02 -11.37 -12.22
CA ARG A 17 -3.73 -10.87 -13.42
C ARG A 17 -5.23 -11.17 -13.37
N SER A 18 -5.61 -12.39 -12.99
CA SER A 18 -7.02 -12.80 -12.92
C SER A 18 -7.81 -12.02 -11.87
N LEU A 19 -7.26 -11.89 -10.66
CA LEU A 19 -7.91 -11.16 -9.55
C LEU A 19 -8.05 -9.68 -9.90
N LEU A 20 -6.97 -9.09 -10.42
CA LEU A 20 -6.96 -7.67 -10.77
C LEU A 20 -7.88 -7.37 -11.96
N GLY A 21 -7.89 -8.21 -13.00
CA GLY A 21 -8.80 -8.06 -14.13
C GLY A 21 -10.28 -8.08 -13.70
N GLY A 22 -10.65 -8.98 -12.78
CA GLY A 22 -11.99 -9.01 -12.21
C GLY A 22 -12.33 -7.73 -11.44
N ALA A 23 -11.41 -7.24 -10.60
CA ALA A 23 -11.61 -6.01 -9.82
C ALA A 23 -11.71 -4.76 -10.72
N LEU A 24 -10.85 -4.63 -11.73
CA LEU A 24 -10.86 -3.51 -12.66
C LEU A 24 -12.14 -3.48 -13.51
N THR A 25 -12.61 -4.65 -13.93
CA THR A 25 -13.89 -4.78 -14.64
C THR A 25 -15.05 -4.33 -13.75
N ALA A 26 -15.08 -4.77 -12.49
CA ALA A 26 -16.12 -4.36 -11.54
C ALA A 26 -16.08 -2.86 -11.22
N LEU A 27 -14.90 -2.23 -11.26
CA LEU A 27 -14.70 -0.80 -11.07
C LEU A 27 -14.97 0.03 -12.34
N GLY A 28 -15.23 -0.60 -13.49
CA GLY A 28 -15.48 0.10 -14.76
C GLY A 28 -14.26 0.83 -15.30
N VAL A 29 -13.05 0.35 -14.99
CA VAL A 29 -11.79 0.92 -15.49
C VAL A 29 -11.68 0.71 -17.00
N ASP A 30 -11.25 1.74 -17.73
CA ASP A 30 -11.02 1.67 -19.18
C ASP A 30 -10.09 0.50 -19.56
N ARG A 31 -10.35 -0.12 -20.72
CA ARG A 31 -9.62 -1.31 -21.16
C ARG A 31 -8.14 -1.06 -21.41
N GLY A 32 -7.77 0.10 -21.93
CA GLY A 32 -6.36 0.46 -22.14
C GLY A 32 -5.63 0.54 -20.81
N MET A 33 -6.16 1.35 -19.89
CA MET A 33 -5.60 1.46 -18.54
C MET A 33 -5.61 0.12 -17.79
N ALA A 34 -6.66 -0.69 -17.93
CA ALA A 34 -6.72 -2.00 -17.30
C ALA A 34 -5.58 -2.91 -17.79
N GLY A 35 -5.26 -2.87 -19.08
CA GLY A 35 -4.12 -3.59 -19.65
C GLY A 35 -2.80 -3.21 -18.98
N ASP A 36 -2.53 -1.90 -18.88
CA ASP A 36 -1.29 -1.38 -18.28
C ASP A 36 -1.16 -1.75 -16.80
N VAL A 37 -2.26 -1.62 -16.05
CA VAL A 37 -2.36 -1.99 -14.64
C VAL A 37 -2.10 -3.50 -14.45
N ILE A 38 -2.69 -4.36 -15.29
CA ILE A 38 -2.54 -5.82 -15.22
C ILE A 38 -1.12 -6.26 -15.53
N VAL A 39 -0.49 -5.67 -16.55
CA VAL A 39 0.91 -5.93 -16.90
C VAL A 39 1.83 -5.55 -15.74
N THR A 40 1.63 -4.35 -15.18
CA THR A 40 2.43 -3.86 -14.07
C THR A 40 2.30 -4.75 -12.84
N ALA A 41 1.08 -5.15 -12.46
CA ALA A 41 0.85 -6.07 -11.35
C ALA A 41 1.48 -7.45 -11.56
N SER A 42 1.48 -7.94 -12.81
CA SER A 42 2.16 -9.20 -13.17
C SER A 42 3.66 -9.11 -12.93
N GLU A 43 4.31 -8.03 -13.38
CA GLU A 43 5.74 -7.81 -13.17
C GLU A 43 6.09 -7.69 -11.68
N LEU A 44 5.29 -6.94 -10.91
CA LEU A 44 5.48 -6.80 -9.46
C LEU A 44 5.29 -8.14 -8.73
N ALA A 45 4.28 -8.93 -9.09
CA ALA A 45 4.04 -10.25 -8.52
C ALA A 45 5.18 -11.25 -8.85
N THR A 46 5.69 -11.23 -10.08
CA THR A 46 6.84 -12.04 -10.47
C THR A 46 8.10 -11.66 -9.68
N ASN A 47 8.36 -10.37 -9.48
CA ASN A 47 9.48 -9.90 -8.68
C ASN A 47 9.36 -10.30 -7.20
N ALA A 48 8.16 -10.16 -6.63
CA ALA A 48 7.86 -10.59 -5.26
C ALA A 48 8.08 -12.10 -5.06
N LEU A 49 7.62 -12.93 -6.00
CA LEU A 49 7.86 -14.37 -5.96
C LEU A 49 9.37 -14.71 -6.03
N LYS A 50 10.11 -14.09 -6.95
CA LYS A 50 11.56 -14.27 -7.08
C LYS A 50 12.28 -13.92 -5.77
N HIS A 51 11.84 -12.85 -5.07
CA HIS A 51 12.38 -12.49 -3.76
C HIS A 51 12.05 -13.53 -2.68
N ALA A 52 10.81 -14.03 -2.65
CA ALA A 52 10.40 -15.07 -1.70
C ALA A 52 11.24 -16.35 -1.87
N LEU A 53 11.50 -16.77 -3.10
CA LEU A 53 12.32 -17.96 -3.41
C LEU A 53 13.81 -17.77 -3.03
N ARG A 54 14.33 -16.55 -3.10
CA ARG A 54 15.73 -16.22 -2.72
C ARG A 54 15.97 -16.15 -1.22
N ALA A 55 14.93 -16.03 -0.39
CA ALA A 55 15.07 -15.88 1.06
C ALA A 55 15.66 -17.12 1.77
N GLY A 56 15.88 -18.22 1.04
CA GLY A 56 16.49 -19.44 1.53
C GLY A 56 15.50 -20.31 2.35
N PRO A 57 15.80 -21.61 2.56
CA PRO A 57 14.87 -22.55 3.19
C PRO A 57 14.58 -22.28 4.67
N GLN A 58 15.35 -21.38 5.31
CA GLN A 58 15.23 -21.05 6.74
C GLN A 58 14.38 -19.82 7.01
N ALA A 59 14.03 -19.02 5.98
CA ALA A 59 13.14 -17.88 6.15
C ALA A 59 11.69 -18.36 6.09
N PRO A 60 10.78 -17.90 6.99
CA PRO A 60 9.38 -18.22 6.88
C PRO A 60 8.85 -17.73 5.53
N ALA A 61 8.32 -18.65 4.72
CA ALA A 61 7.77 -18.33 3.40
C ALA A 61 6.53 -17.44 3.57
N VAL A 62 6.71 -16.13 3.39
CA VAL A 62 5.61 -15.17 3.37
C VAL A 62 5.11 -15.07 1.94
N PRO A 63 3.90 -15.57 1.62
CA PRO A 63 3.38 -15.43 0.26
C PRO A 63 3.21 -13.96 -0.08
N PRO A 64 3.48 -13.55 -1.34
CA PRO A 64 3.21 -12.20 -1.78
C PRO A 64 1.75 -11.79 -1.57
N GLU A 65 1.50 -10.50 -1.39
CA GLU A 65 0.14 -9.97 -1.31
C GLU A 65 -0.08 -8.88 -2.35
N LEU A 66 -1.22 -8.89 -3.03
CA LEU A 66 -1.65 -7.86 -3.98
C LEU A 66 -2.69 -6.97 -3.33
N TRP A 67 -2.46 -5.67 -3.28
CA TRP A 67 -3.37 -4.68 -2.71
C TRP A 67 -3.73 -3.61 -3.75
N VAL A 68 -4.99 -3.21 -3.76
CA VAL A 68 -5.52 -2.22 -4.69
C VAL A 68 -6.45 -1.26 -3.97
N TRP A 69 -6.20 0.03 -4.13
CA TRP A 69 -7.07 1.09 -3.61
C TRP A 69 -7.00 2.30 -4.52
N ALA A 70 -7.96 3.21 -4.36
CA ALA A 70 -7.88 4.53 -4.97
C ALA A 70 -7.48 5.58 -3.94
N ARG A 71 -6.80 6.63 -4.41
CA ARG A 71 -6.47 7.83 -3.65
C ARG A 71 -6.82 9.08 -4.46
N ALA A 72 -7.20 10.15 -3.78
CA ALA A 72 -7.47 11.46 -4.34
C ALA A 72 -6.24 12.38 -4.30
N THR A 73 -5.30 12.17 -3.39
CA THR A 73 -4.09 13.00 -3.25
C THR A 73 -2.85 12.31 -3.84
N PRO A 74 -1.96 13.01 -4.59
CA PRO A 74 -2.06 14.42 -5.00
C PRO A 74 -3.07 14.66 -6.13
N THR A 75 -3.39 13.62 -6.90
CA THR A 75 -4.46 13.58 -7.91
C THR A 75 -5.18 12.23 -7.83
N PRO A 76 -6.41 12.12 -8.37
CA PRO A 76 -7.14 10.86 -8.45
C PRO A 76 -6.33 9.75 -9.13
N GLN A 77 -6.02 8.69 -8.39
CA GLN A 77 -5.18 7.60 -8.85
C GLN A 77 -5.65 6.24 -8.31
N LEU A 78 -5.52 5.20 -9.12
CA LEU A 78 -5.58 3.82 -8.70
C LEU A 78 -4.17 3.38 -8.30
N VAL A 79 -4.01 2.94 -7.07
CA VAL A 79 -2.74 2.40 -6.57
C VAL A 79 -2.81 0.89 -6.55
N VAL A 80 -1.81 0.26 -7.15
CA VAL A 80 -1.56 -1.19 -7.08
C VAL A 80 -0.25 -1.40 -6.36
N SER A 81 -0.29 -2.19 -5.30
CA SER A 81 0.87 -2.49 -4.45
C SER A 81 1.03 -3.98 -4.29
N VAL A 82 2.27 -4.46 -4.39
CA VAL A 82 2.63 -5.85 -4.09
C VAL A 82 3.58 -5.88 -2.91
N PHE A 83 3.20 -6.64 -1.89
CA PHE A 83 4.02 -6.91 -0.72
C PHE A 83 4.83 -8.17 -0.91
N ASP A 84 6.08 -8.15 -0.44
CA ASP A 84 6.89 -9.34 -0.22
C ASP A 84 7.65 -9.25 1.12
N GLY A 85 7.92 -10.41 1.74
CA GLY A 85 8.59 -10.49 3.04
C GLY A 85 10.12 -10.28 3.01
N CYS A 86 10.72 -10.04 1.84
CA CYS A 86 12.18 -9.90 1.71
C CYS A 86 12.62 -8.48 2.09
N ARG A 87 13.34 -8.37 3.21
CA ARG A 87 13.85 -7.09 3.74
C ARG A 87 15.24 -6.70 3.20
N SER A 88 15.97 -7.64 2.62
CA SER A 88 17.37 -7.45 2.20
C SER A 88 17.54 -7.06 0.74
N SER A 89 16.56 -7.36 -0.12
CA SER A 89 16.60 -7.02 -1.55
C SER A 89 15.62 -5.90 -1.83
N TRP A 90 16.13 -4.73 -2.22
CA TRP A 90 15.30 -3.58 -2.61
C TRP A 90 15.32 -3.39 -4.13
N PRO A 91 14.21 -2.95 -4.75
CA PRO A 91 14.19 -2.59 -6.16
C PRO A 91 15.29 -1.56 -6.47
N ASP A 92 16.10 -1.85 -7.47
CA ASP A 92 17.00 -0.84 -8.03
C ASP A 92 16.15 0.18 -8.80
N THR A 93 16.24 1.44 -8.39
CA THR A 93 15.47 2.55 -8.97
C THR A 93 16.27 3.29 -10.04
N ALA A 94 17.53 2.90 -10.28
CA ALA A 94 18.33 3.47 -11.34
C ALA A 94 17.71 3.15 -12.72
N PRO A 95 17.64 4.13 -13.63
CA PRO A 95 17.27 3.86 -15.02
C PRO A 95 18.21 2.82 -15.61
N ARG A 96 17.70 1.67 -16.02
CA ARG A 96 18.47 0.63 -16.69
C ARG A 96 18.27 0.70 -18.20
N ASP A 97 19.29 0.28 -18.93
CA ASP A 97 19.21 0.08 -20.38
C ASP A 97 18.06 -0.90 -20.68
N PRO A 98 17.14 -0.57 -21.62
CA PRO A 98 16.11 -1.48 -22.10
C PRO A 98 16.63 -2.87 -22.55
N LEU A 99 17.92 -2.96 -22.89
CA LEU A 99 18.60 -4.19 -23.29
C LEU A 99 19.10 -5.06 -22.13
N ASP A 100 19.08 -4.58 -20.88
CA ASP A 100 19.43 -5.38 -19.70
C ASP A 100 18.28 -6.36 -19.35
N GLU A 101 18.56 -7.65 -19.52
CA GLU A 101 17.60 -8.73 -19.24
C GLU A 101 17.26 -8.83 -17.74
N HIS A 102 18.17 -8.38 -16.85
CA HIS A 102 18.01 -8.40 -15.40
C HIS A 102 17.43 -7.07 -14.87
N GLY A 103 16.18 -6.77 -15.21
CA GLY A 103 15.55 -5.52 -14.73
C GLY A 103 14.32 -5.04 -15.49
N ARG A 104 13.97 -5.70 -16.61
CA ARG A 104 12.83 -5.29 -17.47
C ARG A 104 11.53 -5.04 -16.72
N GLY A 105 11.22 -5.84 -15.70
CA GLY A 105 9.95 -5.71 -14.98
C GLY A 105 9.75 -4.32 -14.36
N LEU A 106 10.79 -3.72 -13.78
CA LEU A 106 10.71 -2.35 -13.24
C LEU A 106 10.76 -1.28 -14.33
N GLY A 107 11.47 -1.55 -15.44
CA GLY A 107 11.42 -0.69 -16.63
C GLY A 107 10.00 -0.59 -17.21
N ILE A 108 9.28 -1.72 -17.28
CA ILE A 108 7.87 -1.76 -17.69
C ILE A 108 6.99 -0.99 -16.71
N VAL A 109 7.17 -1.21 -15.39
CA VAL A 109 6.44 -0.46 -14.35
C VAL A 109 6.66 1.05 -14.52
N GLY A 110 7.91 1.48 -14.71
CA GLY A 110 8.26 2.89 -14.89
C GLY A 110 7.75 3.51 -16.19
N ALA A 111 7.57 2.70 -17.24
CA ALA A 111 7.02 3.15 -18.52
C ALA A 111 5.49 3.27 -18.51
N LEU A 112 4.79 2.43 -17.75
CA LEU A 112 3.32 2.34 -17.74
C LEU A 112 2.67 3.14 -16.60
N ALA A 113 3.30 3.21 -15.43
CA ALA A 113 2.72 3.88 -14.28
C ALA A 113 3.02 5.39 -14.28
N ALA A 114 2.05 6.21 -13.84
CA ALA A 114 2.28 7.65 -13.68
C ALA A 114 3.26 7.95 -12.53
N SER A 115 3.27 7.10 -11.51
CA SER A 115 4.32 7.08 -10.50
C SER A 115 4.43 5.69 -9.89
N TRP A 116 5.60 5.36 -9.35
CA TRP A 116 5.84 4.11 -8.65
C TRP A 116 6.90 4.33 -7.58
N GLY A 117 7.03 3.38 -6.68
CA GLY A 117 8.05 3.41 -5.66
C GLY A 117 8.05 2.18 -4.78
N THR A 118 8.83 2.25 -3.72
CA THR A 118 8.92 1.19 -2.71
C THR A 118 9.02 1.79 -1.33
N HIS A 119 8.53 1.06 -0.32
CA HIS A 119 8.69 1.45 1.08
C HIS A 119 8.63 0.23 1.99
N PRO A 120 9.23 0.31 3.20
CA PRO A 120 9.05 -0.73 4.20
C PRO A 120 7.61 -0.75 4.65
N THR A 121 7.09 -1.95 4.90
CA THR A 121 5.72 -2.13 5.38
C THR A 121 5.58 -3.49 6.06
N ARG A 122 4.35 -3.86 6.42
CA ARG A 122 4.01 -5.18 6.97
C ARG A 122 2.99 -5.89 6.11
N SER A 123 2.92 -7.22 6.18
CA SER A 123 1.86 -8.01 5.55
C SER A 123 0.49 -7.78 6.22
N ARG A 124 -0.60 -8.17 5.56
CA ARG A 124 -1.96 -8.23 6.15
C ARG A 124 -2.25 -9.58 6.83
N SER A 125 -1.21 -10.35 7.16
CA SER A 125 -1.35 -11.70 7.74
C SER A 125 -2.07 -11.69 9.10
N ARG A 126 -2.97 -12.66 9.30
CA ARG A 126 -3.68 -12.92 10.57
C ARG A 126 -2.76 -13.13 11.78
N THR A 127 -1.48 -13.40 11.57
CA THR A 127 -0.48 -13.64 12.62
C THR A 127 0.21 -12.37 13.12
N GLY A 128 -0.29 -11.17 12.79
CA GLY A 128 0.16 -9.92 13.38
C GLY A 128 1.18 -9.13 12.56
N GLY A 129 1.00 -9.12 11.22
CA GLY A 129 1.75 -8.27 10.29
C GLY A 129 3.25 -8.53 10.23
N ILE A 130 3.67 -9.31 9.24
CA ILE A 130 5.08 -9.68 9.04
C ILE A 130 5.82 -8.53 8.35
N PRO A 131 6.93 -8.01 8.90
CA PRO A 131 7.73 -6.97 8.25
C PRO A 131 8.26 -7.41 6.88
N GLY A 132 8.28 -6.47 5.95
CA GLY A 132 8.74 -6.67 4.59
C GLY A 132 8.77 -5.35 3.84
N LYS A 133 8.52 -5.39 2.53
CA LYS A 133 8.42 -4.20 1.69
C LYS A 133 7.22 -4.28 0.76
N ALA A 134 6.76 -3.13 0.34
CA ALA A 134 5.83 -2.99 -0.77
C ALA A 134 6.53 -2.33 -1.95
N VAL A 135 6.21 -2.80 -3.15
CA VAL A 135 6.46 -2.07 -4.40
C VAL A 135 5.11 -1.66 -4.96
N TRP A 136 4.93 -0.36 -5.18
CA TRP A 136 3.65 0.21 -5.58
C TRP A 136 3.77 0.97 -6.90
N SER A 137 2.66 1.05 -7.61
CA SER A 137 2.48 1.78 -8.87
C SER A 137 1.13 2.49 -8.84
N ALA A 138 1.05 3.68 -9.43
CA ALA A 138 -0.13 4.51 -9.45
C ALA A 138 -0.50 4.89 -10.88
N PHE A 139 -1.79 4.77 -11.20
CA PHE A 139 -2.37 5.02 -12.51
C PHE A 139 -3.42 6.13 -12.39
N PRO A 140 -3.46 7.13 -13.28
CA PRO A 140 -4.46 8.20 -13.23
C PRO A 140 -5.87 7.61 -13.30
N LEU A 141 -6.79 8.05 -12.46
CA LEU A 141 -8.22 7.71 -12.58
C LEU A 141 -8.96 8.88 -13.22
N PRO A 142 -9.21 8.85 -14.55
CA PRO A 142 -10.00 9.88 -15.22
C PRO A 142 -11.48 9.67 -14.87
N GLY A 143 -11.97 10.36 -13.85
CA GLY A 143 -13.37 10.27 -13.46
C GLY A 143 -13.69 11.04 -12.18
N PRO A 144 -14.97 11.11 -11.79
CA PRO A 144 -15.38 11.72 -10.53
C PRO A 144 -14.95 10.92 -9.29
N TRP A 145 -14.36 9.73 -9.49
CA TRP A 145 -13.94 8.83 -8.42
C TRP A 145 -12.41 8.65 -8.46
N PRO A 146 -11.73 8.70 -7.29
CA PRO A 146 -12.27 9.02 -5.96
C PRO A 146 -12.66 10.49 -5.78
N ASP A 147 -13.85 10.75 -5.19
CA ASP A 147 -14.29 12.11 -4.86
C ASP A 147 -13.66 12.57 -3.54
N ALA A 148 -12.75 13.54 -3.64
CA ALA A 148 -12.09 14.15 -2.49
C ALA A 148 -13.05 14.87 -1.52
N ARG A 149 -14.28 15.18 -1.96
CA ARG A 149 -15.32 15.84 -1.14
C ARG A 149 -16.16 14.86 -0.33
N MET A 150 -15.96 13.55 -0.53
CA MET A 150 -16.68 12.54 0.23
C MET A 150 -16.48 12.76 1.72
N THR A 151 -17.58 12.71 2.47
CA THR A 151 -17.56 12.76 3.93
C THR A 151 -17.94 11.40 4.52
N ALA A 152 -17.43 11.09 5.69
CA ALA A 152 -17.80 9.92 6.47
C ALA A 152 -17.85 10.29 7.95
N GLU A 153 -18.57 9.50 8.75
CA GLU A 153 -18.62 9.71 10.19
C GLU A 153 -17.22 9.52 10.83
N PRO A 154 -16.70 10.51 11.57
CA PRO A 154 -15.34 10.43 12.13
C PRO A 154 -15.07 9.18 12.97
N ALA A 155 -16.07 8.72 13.74
CA ALA A 155 -15.94 7.51 14.54
C ALA A 155 -15.78 6.25 13.69
N HIS A 156 -16.48 6.14 12.57
CA HIS A 156 -16.33 5.02 11.63
C HIS A 156 -14.96 5.03 10.97
N VAL A 157 -14.50 6.20 10.49
CA VAL A 157 -13.19 6.36 9.86
C VAL A 157 -12.06 6.06 10.85
N ALA A 158 -12.15 6.53 12.09
CA ALA A 158 -11.15 6.29 13.12
C ALA A 158 -11.05 4.79 13.50
N ARG A 159 -12.19 4.10 13.66
CA ARG A 159 -12.21 2.65 13.88
C ARG A 159 -11.65 1.87 12.69
N HIS A 160 -11.98 2.28 11.47
CA HIS A 160 -11.49 1.62 10.26
C HIS A 160 -9.98 1.78 10.09
N LEU A 161 -9.45 2.98 10.36
CA LEU A 161 -8.01 3.22 10.39
C LEU A 161 -7.32 2.38 11.47
N ALA A 162 -7.87 2.36 12.69
CA ALA A 162 -7.33 1.55 13.78
C ALA A 162 -7.31 0.05 13.44
N SER A 163 -8.39 -0.49 12.85
CA SER A 163 -8.45 -1.89 12.38
C SER A 163 -7.40 -2.14 11.30
N THR A 164 -7.31 -1.24 10.32
CA THR A 164 -6.35 -1.36 9.22
C THR A 164 -4.91 -1.39 9.75
N LEU A 165 -4.57 -0.59 10.76
CA LEU A 165 -3.24 -0.61 11.38
C LEU A 165 -3.03 -1.88 12.25
N ALA A 166 -4.04 -2.30 13.01
CA ALA A 166 -3.97 -3.50 13.83
C ALA A 166 -3.81 -4.79 13.01
N GLU A 167 -4.49 -4.89 11.86
CA GLU A 167 -4.32 -5.97 10.87
C GLU A 167 -2.87 -6.07 10.35
N ARG A 168 -2.13 -4.96 10.43
CA ARG A 168 -0.72 -4.87 10.04
C ARG A 168 0.21 -5.07 11.21
N GLY A 169 -0.29 -5.54 12.36
CA GLY A 169 0.52 -5.82 13.54
C GLY A 169 0.87 -4.60 14.38
N ILE A 170 0.34 -3.42 14.07
CA ILE A 170 0.55 -2.23 14.90
C ILE A 170 -0.34 -2.36 16.14
N ARG A 171 0.28 -2.68 17.27
CA ARG A 171 -0.42 -2.89 18.55
C ARG A 171 -0.72 -1.56 19.22
N ARG A 172 -1.67 -1.56 20.18
CA ARG A 172 -2.01 -0.39 21.01
C ARG A 172 -2.50 0.84 20.23
N VAL A 173 -3.09 0.63 19.05
CA VAL A 173 -3.77 1.71 18.33
C VAL A 173 -5.11 1.98 19.02
N VAL A 174 -5.29 3.18 19.56
CA VAL A 174 -6.48 3.54 20.34
C VAL A 174 -7.25 4.67 19.64
N PRO A 175 -8.48 4.40 19.18
CA PRO A 175 -9.37 5.46 18.72
C PRO A 175 -10.03 6.17 19.92
N HIS A 176 -9.92 7.50 19.97
CA HIS A 176 -10.65 8.36 20.89
C HIS A 176 -11.80 9.02 20.13
N LEU A 177 -13.03 8.64 20.47
CA LEU A 177 -14.21 9.03 19.70
C LEU A 177 -14.80 10.32 20.25
N GLY A 178 -15.07 11.28 19.37
CA GLY A 178 -15.84 12.49 19.66
C GLY A 178 -16.96 12.68 18.64
N THR A 179 -17.85 13.65 18.91
CA THR A 179 -19.05 13.89 18.09
C THR A 179 -18.74 14.40 16.69
N ASN A 180 -17.78 15.32 16.55
CA ASN A 180 -17.42 15.92 15.25
C ASN A 180 -15.98 15.64 14.82
N ILE A 181 -15.15 15.15 15.74
CA ILE A 181 -13.75 14.81 15.51
C ILE A 181 -13.46 13.54 16.30
N ALA A 182 -12.74 12.60 15.69
CA ALA A 182 -12.14 11.47 16.38
C ALA A 182 -10.62 11.57 16.29
N LEU A 183 -9.92 11.00 17.27
CA LEU A 183 -8.46 10.90 17.27
C LEU A 183 -8.06 9.42 17.18
N VAL A 184 -6.93 9.12 16.55
CA VAL A 184 -6.31 7.80 16.59
C VAL A 184 -4.88 7.97 17.03
N SER A 185 -4.53 7.41 18.18
CA SER A 185 -3.15 7.41 18.69
C SER A 185 -2.42 6.19 18.14
N VAL A 186 -1.35 6.43 17.36
CA VAL A 186 -0.58 5.41 16.67
C VAL A 186 0.84 5.35 17.25
N PRO A 187 1.23 4.26 17.92
CA PRO A 187 2.57 4.16 18.49
C PRO A 187 3.62 3.97 17.39
N ILE A 188 4.65 4.81 17.40
CA ILE A 188 5.77 4.73 16.46
C ILE A 188 7.08 4.26 17.09
N HIS A 189 7.26 4.50 18.40
CA HIS A 189 8.38 4.05 19.21
C HIS A 189 7.93 3.99 20.68
N PRO A 190 8.58 3.20 21.57
CA PRO A 190 8.28 3.25 23.00
C PRO A 190 8.22 4.68 23.56
N GLY A 191 7.06 5.06 24.10
CA GLY A 191 6.81 6.39 24.66
C GLY A 191 6.55 7.51 23.65
N LYS A 192 6.44 7.20 22.34
CA LYS A 192 6.22 8.18 21.27
C LYS A 192 5.06 7.72 20.36
N ASP A 193 4.01 8.53 20.34
CA ASP A 193 2.80 8.29 19.54
C ASP A 193 2.61 9.41 18.52
N ILE A 194 2.09 9.04 17.34
CA ILE A 194 1.52 9.97 16.38
C ILE A 194 0.01 10.10 16.66
N THR A 195 -0.46 11.32 16.88
CA THR A 195 -1.90 11.60 16.90
C THR A 195 -2.40 11.84 15.48
N VAL A 196 -3.41 11.07 15.06
CA VAL A 196 -4.14 11.28 13.81
C VAL A 196 -5.48 11.91 14.15
N TRP A 197 -5.84 13.00 13.47
CA TRP A 197 -7.13 13.67 13.61
C TRP A 197 -8.05 13.26 12.47
N VAL A 198 -9.26 12.87 12.80
CA VAL A 198 -10.28 12.43 11.85
C VAL A 198 -11.45 13.40 11.92
N GLU A 199 -11.67 14.11 10.84
CA GLU A 199 -12.79 15.04 10.61
C GLU A 199 -13.70 14.45 9.52
N PRO A 200 -14.95 14.92 9.35
CA PRO A 200 -15.89 14.30 8.42
C PRO A 200 -15.38 14.15 6.99
N GLY A 201 -14.65 15.14 6.47
CA GLY A 201 -14.11 15.10 5.10
C GLY A 201 -12.61 14.77 5.00
N HIS A 202 -11.87 14.81 6.11
CA HIS A 202 -10.41 14.74 6.06
C HIS A 202 -9.81 13.98 7.23
N ILE A 203 -8.69 13.33 6.97
CA ILE A 203 -7.81 12.75 7.97
C ILE A 203 -6.52 13.56 7.95
N SER A 204 -6.03 13.92 9.13
CA SER A 204 -4.78 14.65 9.28
C SER A 204 -3.81 13.92 10.17
N SER A 205 -2.53 14.01 9.84
CA SER A 205 -1.43 13.51 10.68
C SER A 205 -0.27 14.50 10.65
N PRO A 206 0.65 14.48 11.62
CA PRO A 206 1.86 15.28 11.57
C PRO A 206 2.64 14.96 10.29
N GLY A 207 3.21 15.97 9.64
CA GLY A 207 4.15 15.75 8.55
C GLY A 207 5.55 15.44 9.08
N GLN A 208 6.43 14.92 8.23
CA GLN A 208 7.85 14.81 8.58
C GLN A 208 8.50 16.21 8.63
N ASN A 209 8.08 17.10 7.72
CA ASN A 209 8.57 18.49 7.59
C ASN A 209 7.42 19.52 7.63
N ALA A 210 6.23 19.12 8.07
CA ALA A 210 5.05 19.98 8.13
C ALA A 210 4.32 19.75 9.45
N PRO A 211 3.74 20.80 10.07
CA PRO A 211 3.04 20.64 11.35
C PRO A 211 1.86 19.67 11.22
N ARG A 212 1.18 19.66 10.07
CA ARG A 212 0.04 18.80 9.79
C ARG A 212 -0.13 18.62 8.28
N ILE A 213 -0.23 17.37 7.84
CA ILE A 213 -0.63 16.99 6.48
C ILE A 213 -2.10 16.58 6.55
N ARG A 214 -2.93 17.19 5.70
CA ARG A 214 -4.38 16.95 5.63
C ARG A 214 -4.71 16.29 4.30
N ARG A 215 -5.36 15.13 4.34
CA ARG A 215 -5.81 14.36 3.16
C ARG A 215 -7.30 14.04 3.27
N PRO A 216 -8.03 13.89 2.15
CA PRO A 216 -9.42 13.43 2.14
C PRO A 216 -9.60 12.08 2.88
N VAL A 217 -10.78 11.83 3.44
CA VAL A 217 -11.09 10.53 4.09
C VAL A 217 -10.97 9.33 3.15
N ILE A 218 -11.17 9.53 1.84
CA ILE A 218 -11.01 8.47 0.83
C ILE A 218 -9.56 7.96 0.74
N ASP A 219 -8.58 8.75 1.19
CA ASP A 219 -7.16 8.38 1.20
C ASP A 219 -6.77 7.52 2.41
N LEU A 220 -7.73 7.01 3.21
CA LEU A 220 -7.46 6.26 4.44
C LEU A 220 -6.38 5.18 4.29
N TYR A 221 -6.38 4.45 3.17
CA TYR A 221 -5.40 3.41 2.92
C TYR A 221 -4.00 3.94 2.57
N ASP A 222 -3.93 5.04 1.83
CA ASP A 222 -2.67 5.74 1.53
C ASP A 222 -2.08 6.34 2.83
N ILE A 223 -2.95 6.89 3.70
CA ILE A 223 -2.58 7.35 5.05
C ILE A 223 -2.10 6.19 5.93
N ALA A 224 -2.78 5.05 5.89
CA ALA A 224 -2.39 3.87 6.66
C ALA A 224 -1.00 3.37 6.24
N GLU A 225 -0.71 3.24 4.94
CA GLU A 225 0.63 2.87 4.45
C GLU A 225 1.70 3.86 4.90
N ASP A 226 1.41 5.17 4.88
CA ASP A 226 2.35 6.18 5.36
C ASP A 226 2.66 6.05 6.85
N LEU A 227 1.65 5.77 7.68
CA LEU A 227 1.84 5.57 9.11
C LEU A 227 2.65 4.30 9.38
N ILE A 228 2.33 3.19 8.69
CA ILE A 228 3.08 1.93 8.80
C ILE A 228 4.53 2.13 8.38
N ARG A 229 4.77 2.81 7.26
CA ARG A 229 6.12 3.14 6.79
C ARG A 229 6.93 3.89 7.85
N ARG A 230 6.32 4.87 8.53
CA ARG A 230 7.00 5.62 9.60
C ARG A 230 7.30 4.74 10.82
N VAL A 231 6.36 3.87 11.20
CA VAL A 231 6.61 2.88 12.25
C VAL A 231 7.80 1.98 11.88
N GLU A 232 7.87 1.49 10.65
CA GLU A 232 8.97 0.62 10.21
C GLU A 232 10.31 1.36 10.11
N GLN A 233 10.31 2.64 9.74
CA GLN A 233 11.51 3.47 9.69
C GLN A 233 12.09 3.69 11.10
N GLU A 234 11.26 4.01 12.08
CA GLU A 234 11.70 4.22 13.47
C GLU A 234 12.21 2.90 14.12
N HIS A 235 11.63 1.75 13.77
CA HIS A 235 12.15 0.44 14.22
C HIS A 235 13.43 0.00 13.50
N GLY A 236 13.70 0.51 12.30
CA GLY A 236 14.93 0.21 11.55
C GLY A 236 16.17 0.98 12.03
N HIS A 237 15.98 2.01 12.86
CA HIS A 237 17.03 2.85 13.45
C HIS A 237 17.32 2.54 14.93
N ALA A 238 16.67 1.50 15.49
CA ALA A 238 16.81 1.07 16.87
C ALA A 238 17.72 -0.16 17.02
#